data_AF-A0A819QA98-F1
#
_entry.id   AF-A0A819QA98-F1
#
_cell.length_a   1.000
_cell.length_b   1.000
_cell.length_c   1.000
_cell.angle_alpha   90.00
_cell.angle_beta   90.00
_cell.angle_gamma   90.00
#
_symmetry.space_group_name_H-M   'P 1'
#
loop_
_entity.id
_entity.type
_entity.pdbx_description
1 polymer ?
#
loop_
_entity_poly.entity_id
_entity_poly.type
_entity_poly.pdbx_seq_one_letter_code
_entity_poly.pdbx_strand_id
1 'polypeptide(L)' 'MPSTSNLKNHHISVLYYWNKGIRFSSLIHRETNIPLSTIYYNIDNLKQAGSLKHRGENGRPRVLYEKERKAIDQYIRYSN' A
#
# COMPACT_ATOMS: atom_id res chain seq x y z
N MET A 1 -0.53 -8.44 -19.40
CA MET A 1 -1.20 -7.31 -18.74
C MET A 1 -1.50 -7.70 -17.30
N PRO A 2 -1.07 -6.95 -16.27
CA PRO A 2 -1.42 -7.27 -14.88
C PRO A 2 -2.95 -7.22 -14.73
N SER A 3 -3.51 -8.27 -14.13
CA SER A 3 -4.95 -8.38 -13.87
C SER A 3 -5.43 -7.25 -12.95
N THR A 4 -6.70 -6.86 -13.09
CA THR A 4 -7.33 -5.79 -12.28
C THR A 4 -7.28 -6.08 -10.78
N SER A 5 -7.18 -7.35 -10.38
CA SER A 5 -6.96 -7.79 -8.99
C SER A 5 -5.55 -7.44 -8.48
N ASN A 6 -4.50 -7.63 -9.29
CA ASN A 6 -3.13 -7.30 -8.92
C ASN A 6 -2.93 -5.80 -8.73
N LEU A 7 -3.52 -4.97 -9.59
CA LEU A 7 -3.47 -3.51 -9.44
C LEU A 7 -4.14 -3.04 -8.14
N LYS A 8 -5.29 -3.62 -7.78
CA LYS A 8 -5.98 -3.32 -6.51
C LYS A 8 -5.15 -3.76 -5.29
N ASN A 9 -4.51 -4.93 -5.37
CA ASN A 9 -3.65 -5.43 -4.30
C ASN A 9 -2.39 -4.57 -4.12
N HIS A 10 -1.77 -4.10 -5.21
CA HIS A 10 -0.66 -3.14 -5.15
C HIS A 10 -1.08 -1.85 -4.46
N HIS A 11 -2.22 -1.28 -4.86
CA HIS A 11 -2.72 -0.03 -4.32
C HIS A 11 -2.98 -0.09 -2.81
N ILE A 12 -3.63 -1.17 -2.34
CA ILE A 12 -3.89 -1.41 -0.92
C ILE A 12 -2.58 -1.59 -0.13
N SER A 13 -1.63 -2.33 -0.68
CA SER A 13 -0.35 -2.61 -0.02
C SER A 13 0.47 -1.34 0.15
N VAL A 14 0.60 -0.53 -0.91
CA VAL A 14 1.29 0.77 -0.86
C VAL A 14 0.65 1.71 0.17
N LEU A 15 -0.68 1.79 0.20
CA LEU A 15 -1.41 2.60 1.19
C LEU A 15 -1.17 2.12 2.63
N TYR A 16 -1.12 0.80 2.86
CA TYR A 16 -0.86 0.22 4.17
C TYR A 16 0.52 0.63 4.71
N TYR A 17 1.58 0.43 3.91
CA TYR A 17 2.94 0.78 4.31
C TYR A 17 3.11 2.29 4.50
N TRP A 18 2.48 3.09 3.63
CA TRP A 18 2.47 4.55 3.77
C TRP A 18 1.82 5.00 5.09
N ASN A 19 0.67 4.42 5.45
CA ASN A 19 -0.05 4.71 6.70
C ASN A 19 0.70 4.22 7.95
N LYS A 20 1.50 3.15 7.83
CA LYS A 20 2.43 2.71 8.88
C LYS A 20 3.65 3.62 9.06
N GLY A 21 3.81 4.64 8.22
CA GLY A 21 4.93 5.59 8.28
C GLY A 21 6.12 5.22 7.39
N ILE A 22 6.06 4.12 6.64
CA ILE A 22 7.09 3.77 5.65
C ILE A 22 6.84 4.59 4.39
N ARG A 23 7.40 5.80 4.34
CA ARG A 23 7.21 6.77 3.24
C ARG A 23 8.26 6.66 2.12
N PHE A 24 9.18 5.71 2.23
CA PHE A 24 10.22 5.50 1.22
C PHE A 24 9.81 4.39 0.25
N SER A 25 9.66 4.74 -1.04
CA SER A 25 9.29 3.79 -2.09
C SER A 25 10.25 2.60 -2.20
N SER A 26 11.54 2.82 -1.92
CA SER A 26 12.56 1.76 -1.88
C SER A 26 12.32 0.73 -0.80
N LEU A 27 11.87 1.16 0.39
CA LEU A 27 11.50 0.25 1.47
C LEU A 27 10.23 -0.51 1.13
N ILE A 28 9.22 0.17 0.58
CA ILE A 28 7.99 -0.50 0.13
C ILE A 28 8.30 -1.55 -0.93
N HIS A 29 9.18 -1.25 -1.88
CA HIS A 29 9.64 -2.22 -2.88
C HIS A 29 10.30 -3.44 -2.23
N ARG A 30 11.22 -3.22 -1.27
CA ARG A 30 11.87 -4.31 -0.54
C ARG A 30 10.88 -5.20 0.21
N GLU A 31 9.87 -4.61 0.85
CA GLU A 31 8.89 -5.35 1.65
C GLU A 31 7.82 -6.07 0.82
N THR A 32 7.53 -5.57 -0.39
CA THR A 32 6.40 -6.07 -1.21
C THR A 32 6.81 -6.67 -2.55
N ASN A 33 8.06 -6.50 -2.95
CA ASN A 33 8.57 -6.81 -4.30
C ASN A 33 7.78 -6.13 -5.44
N ILE A 34 6.96 -5.11 -5.14
CA ILE A 34 6.22 -4.35 -6.15
C ILE A 34 7.21 -3.45 -6.89
N PRO A 35 7.19 -3.40 -8.24
CA PRO A 35 8.09 -2.53 -9.00
C PRO A 35 8.01 -1.07 -8.55
N LEU A 36 9.16 -0.40 -8.43
CA LEU A 36 9.23 1.01 -8.02
C LEU A 36 8.33 1.93 -8.85
N SER A 37 8.27 1.72 -10.17
CA SER A 37 7.38 2.46 -11.07
C SER A 37 5.91 2.35 -10.66
N THR A 38 5.47 1.16 -10.26
CA THR A 38 4.11 0.89 -9.81
C THR A 38 3.85 1.50 -8.43
N ILE A 39 4.86 1.53 -7.56
CA ILE A 39 4.76 2.21 -6.25
C ILE A 39 4.59 3.72 -6.46
N TYR A 40 5.43 4.35 -7.28
CA TYR A 40 5.31 5.78 -7.58
C TYR A 40 3.96 6.14 -8.19
N TYR A 41 3.51 5.36 -9.18
CA TYR A 41 2.19 5.55 -9.79
C TYR A 41 1.06 5.46 -8.76
N ASN A 42 1.11 4.48 -7.85
CA ASN A 42 0.09 4.34 -6.81
C ASN A 42 0.16 5.47 -5.77
N ILE A 43 1.34 5.91 -5.38
CA ILE A 43 1.51 7.07 -4.47
C ILE A 43 0.90 8.31 -5.11
N ASP A 44 1.14 8.55 -6.40
CA ASP A 44 0.58 9.70 -7.10
C ASP A 44 -0.95 9.64 -7.16
N ASN A 45 -1.52 8.47 -7.51
CA ASN A 45 -2.96 8.26 -7.45
C ASN A 45 -3.55 8.49 -6.05
N LEU A 46 -2.86 8.04 -5.00
CA LEU A 46 -3.29 8.25 -3.62
C LEU A 46 -3.23 9.73 -3.19
N LYS A 47 -2.25 10.50 -3.69
CA LYS A 47 -2.17 11.96 -3.50
C LYS A 47 -3.33 12.67 -4.20
N GLN A 48 -3.56 12.35 -5.47
CA GLN A 48 -4.64 12.93 -6.27
C GLN A 48 -6.01 12.62 -5.66
N ALA A 49 -6.23 11.40 -5.19
CA ALA A 49 -7.46 10.98 -4.51
C ALA A 49 -7.65 11.59 -3.11
N GLY A 50 -6.69 12.38 -2.60
CA GLY A 50 -6.72 12.92 -1.24
C GLY A 50 -6.65 11.85 -0.14
N SER A 51 -6.39 10.59 -0.50
CA SER A 51 -6.35 9.44 0.41
C SER A 51 -5.09 9.41 1.28
N LEU A 52 -4.05 10.19 0.90
CA LEU A 52 -2.86 10.44 1.73
C LEU A 52 -3.02 11.63 2.67
N LYS A 53 -4.16 12.34 2.69
CA LYS A 53 -4.40 13.35 3.71
C LYS A 53 -4.32 12.67 5.07
N HIS A 54 -3.43 13.17 5.91
CA HIS A 54 -3.35 12.81 7.31
C HIS A 54 -4.74 13.01 7.93
N ARG A 55 -5.44 11.91 8.21
CA ARG A 55 -6.72 11.94 8.91
C ARG A 55 -6.38 12.34 10.34
N GLY A 56 -6.73 13.57 10.72
CA GLY A 56 -6.51 14.12 12.05
C GLY A 56 -7.39 13.44 13.10
N GLU A 57 -7.19 12.13 13.31
CA GLU A 57 -7.92 11.35 14.30
C GLU A 57 -6.90 10.78 15.31
N ASN A 58 -6.82 11.41 16.47
CA ASN A 58 -6.42 10.89 17.79
C ASN A 58 -5.59 9.59 17.80
N GLY A 59 -4.42 9.57 17.14
CA GLY A 59 -3.37 8.56 17.28
C GLY A 59 -3.74 7.08 17.04
N ARG A 60 -5.00 6.73 16.75
CA ARG A 60 -5.44 5.34 16.66
C ARG A 60 -5.16 4.80 15.25
N PRO A 61 -4.37 3.73 15.13
CA PRO A 61 -4.15 3.08 13.85
C PRO A 61 -5.48 2.63 13.24
N ARG A 62 -5.67 2.88 11.94
CA ARG A 62 -6.83 2.39 11.21
C ARG A 62 -6.87 0.86 11.25
N VAL A 63 -7.98 0.30 11.73
CA VAL A 63 -8.24 -1.14 11.62
C VAL A 63 -8.37 -1.50 10.14
N LEU A 64 -7.59 -2.47 9.69
CA LEU A 64 -7.66 -2.97 8.32
C LEU A 64 -8.94 -3.75 8.10
N TYR A 65 -9.59 -3.53 6.96
CA TYR A 65 -10.68 -4.41 6.52
C TYR A 65 -10.12 -5.78 6.08
N GLU A 66 -10.93 -6.83 6.13
CA GLU A 66 -10.51 -8.21 5.82
C GLU A 66 -9.85 -8.36 4.44
N LYS A 67 -10.36 -7.64 3.44
CA LYS A 67 -9.77 -7.58 2.08
C LYS A 67 -8.36 -6.97 2.09
N GLU A 68 -8.13 -5.97 2.94
CA GLU A 68 -6.83 -5.31 3.06
C GLU A 68 -5.83 -6.24 3.75
N ARG A 69 -6.28 -6.96 4.78
CA ARG A 69 -5.50 -7.98 5.47
C ARG A 69 -5.06 -9.11 4.54
N LYS A 70 -5.98 -9.68 3.73
CA LYS A 70 -5.66 -10.73 2.76
C LYS A 70 -4.63 -10.28 1.71
N ALA A 71 -4.74 -9.05 1.21
CA ALA A 71 -3.79 -8.51 0.25
C ALA A 71 -2.38 -8.38 0.86
N ILE A 72 -2.28 -7.90 2.10
CA ILE A 72 -1.00 -7.79 2.83
C ILE A 72 -0.40 -9.17 3.12
N ASP A 73 -1.22 -10.11 3.61
CA ASP A 73 -0.78 -11.47 3.93
C ASP A 73 -0.23 -12.21 2.70
N GLN A 74 -0.81 -11.97 1.51
CA GLN A 74 -0.30 -12.51 0.25
C GLN A 74 1.12 -12.00 -0.05
N TYR A 75 1.38 -10.70 0.09
CA TYR A 75 2.71 -10.14 -0.17
C TYR A 75 3.77 -10.63 0.82
N ILE A 76 3.43 -10.72 2.11
CA ILE A 76 4.34 -11.25 3.13
C ILE A 76 4.74 -12.70 2.82
N ARG A 77 3.81 -13.51 2.30
CA ARG A 77 4.07 -14.91 1.93
C ARG A 77 4.94 -15.06 0.69
N TYR A 78 4.93 -14.09 -0.24
CA TYR A 78 5.76 -14.12 -1.44
C TYR A 78 7.17 -13.51 -1.26
N SER A 79 7.41 -12.83 -0.13
CA SER A 79 8.68 -12.15 0.19
C SER A 79 9.63 -12.98 1.08
N ASN A 80 9.16 -14.13 1.60
CA ASN A 80 9.99 -15.14 2.30
C ASN A 80 10.33 -16.29 1.34
#